data_AF-A0A371IL44-F1
#
_entry.id   AF-A0A371IL44-F1
#
_cell.length_a   1.000
_cell.length_b   1.000
_cell.length_c   1.000
_cell.angle_alpha   90.00
_cell.angle_beta   90.00
_cell.angle_gamma   90.00
#
_symmetry.space_group_name_H-M   'P 1'
#
loop_
_entity.id
_entity.type
_entity.pdbx_description
1 polymer ?
#
loop_
_entity_poly.entity_id
_entity_poly.type
_entity_poly.pdbx_seq_one_letter_code
_entity_poly.pdbx_strand_id
1 'polypeptide(L)'
;MNGYGCDLIIEEEVYKNKESEKKIISSQITKVYKGDELVSLIGSYKDSVNLQRSAARYRDASFETTFDSLIGENPTFISLKQRAKAVANSDSNILITAETGTGKELLARAIHNASKRKENPFVTVNCSAIPESLLETELFGYEGGITGVENFGKIGKMELANAECL
;
A
#
# COMPACT_ATOMS: atom_id res chain seq x y z
N MET A 1 29.93 33.55 -19.09
CA MET A 1 28.49 33.40 -18.77
C MET A 1 28.09 32.00 -19.22
N ASN A 2 28.02 31.04 -18.31
CA ASN A 2 27.81 29.63 -18.64
C ASN A 2 26.29 29.37 -18.71
N GLY A 3 25.74 29.45 -19.91
CA GLY A 3 24.31 29.31 -20.18
C GLY A 3 23.85 27.86 -20.16
N TYR A 4 23.55 27.35 -18.96
CA TYR A 4 22.76 26.14 -18.78
C TYR A 4 21.32 26.55 -18.44
N GLY A 5 20.35 25.97 -19.17
CA GLY A 5 18.92 26.15 -18.93
C GLY A 5 18.28 24.82 -18.50
N CYS A 6 17.27 24.89 -17.64
CA CYS A 6 16.53 23.72 -17.16
C CYS A 6 15.03 23.95 -17.34
N ASP A 7 14.37 23.02 -18.01
CA ASP A 7 12.91 22.94 -18.06
C ASP A 7 12.43 21.70 -17.31
N LEU A 8 11.48 21.91 -16.40
CA LEU A 8 10.83 20.84 -15.65
C LEU A 8 9.59 20.37 -16.43
N ILE A 9 9.55 19.08 -16.78
CA ILE A 9 8.40 18.45 -17.39
C ILE A 9 7.95 17.31 -16.49
N ILE A 10 6.68 17.34 -16.08
CA ILE A 10 6.04 16.26 -15.37
C ILE A 10 5.37 15.37 -16.42
N GLU A 11 5.91 14.19 -16.64
CA GLU A 11 5.32 13.19 -17.54
C GLU A 11 4.78 12.02 -16.72
N GLU A 12 3.48 11.77 -16.85
CA GLU A 12 2.83 10.55 -16.34
C GLU A 12 2.86 9.51 -17.46
N GLU A 13 3.86 8.63 -17.48
CA GLU A 13 3.87 7.52 -18.43
C GLU A 13 3.12 6.30 -17.88
N VAL A 14 2.01 5.97 -18.55
CA VAL A 14 1.26 4.74 -18.31
C VAL A 14 1.85 3.63 -19.17
N TYR A 15 2.75 2.81 -18.61
CA TYR A 15 3.23 1.61 -19.32
C TYR A 15 2.17 0.51 -19.25
N LYS A 16 1.73 0.04 -20.43
CA LYS A 16 0.92 -1.18 -20.57
C LYS A 16 1.82 -2.35 -20.96
N ASN A 17 1.87 -3.38 -20.12
CA ASN A 17 2.40 -4.69 -20.54
C ASN A 17 1.29 -5.49 -21.24
N LYS A 18 1.68 -6.42 -22.13
CA LYS A 18 0.79 -7.18 -23.03
C LYS A 18 -0.21 -8.13 -22.33
N GLU A 19 -0.13 -8.30 -21.02
CA GLU A 19 -0.96 -9.27 -20.27
C GLU A 19 -1.82 -8.68 -19.15
N SER A 20 -2.17 -7.40 -19.24
CA SER A 20 -3.06 -6.70 -18.29
C SER A 20 -2.34 -6.23 -17.04
N GLU A 21 -1.91 -4.96 -17.06
CA GLU A 21 -2.03 -4.01 -15.95
C GLU A 21 -1.45 -2.66 -16.39
N LYS A 22 -2.17 -1.58 -16.09
CA LYS A 22 -1.71 -0.21 -16.30
C LYS A 22 -0.73 0.12 -15.17
N LYS A 23 0.56 0.28 -15.47
CA LYS A 23 1.55 0.80 -14.52
C LYS A 23 1.58 2.32 -14.63
N ILE A 24 1.27 3.03 -13.55
CA ILE A 24 1.50 4.48 -13.45
C ILE A 24 2.83 4.65 -12.74
N ILE A 25 3.86 5.11 -13.45
CA ILE A 25 5.12 5.53 -12.85
C ILE A 25 5.18 7.05 -13.01
N SER A 26 5.02 7.78 -11.91
CA SER A 26 5.23 9.23 -11.91
C SER A 26 6.73 9.50 -11.80
N SER A 27 7.34 9.97 -12.89
CA SER A 27 8.75 10.38 -12.92
C SER A 27 8.84 11.87 -13.23
N GLN A 28 9.55 12.62 -12.40
CA GLN A 28 9.93 13.99 -12.73
C GLN A 28 11.16 13.93 -13.63
N ILE A 29 11.03 14.38 -14.87
CA ILE A 29 12.13 14.42 -15.84
C ILE A 29 12.56 15.87 -16.01
N THR A 30 13.77 16.17 -15.54
CA THR A 30 14.40 17.47 -15.79
C THR A 30 15.29 17.36 -17.02
N LYS A 31 14.97 18.17 -18.04
CA LYS A 31 15.80 18.29 -19.24
C LYS A 31 16.85 19.37 -18.99
N VAL A 32 18.12 19.03 -19.20
CA VAL A 32 19.26 19.94 -19.04
C VAL A 32 19.78 20.32 -20.41
N TYR A 33 19.77 21.63 -20.70
CA TYR A 33 20.21 22.19 -21.97
C TYR A 33 21.50 23.00 -21.81
N LYS A 34 22.28 23.06 -22.87
CA LYS A 34 23.42 23.98 -23.03
C LYS A 34 23.20 24.77 -24.31
N GLY A 35 22.71 26.00 -24.21
CA GLY A 35 22.08 26.68 -25.35
C GLY A 35 20.80 25.95 -25.77
N ASP A 36 20.61 25.71 -27.06
CA ASP A 36 19.44 24.98 -27.60
C ASP A 36 19.67 23.45 -27.69
N GLU A 37 20.83 22.97 -27.27
CA GLU A 37 21.19 21.55 -27.34
C GLU A 37 20.81 20.83 -26.04
N LEU A 38 20.01 19.77 -26.13
CA LEU A 38 19.68 18.89 -25.00
C LEU A 38 20.90 18.05 -24.63
N VAL A 39 21.47 18.30 -23.46
CA VAL A 39 22.72 17.65 -23.01
C VAL A 39 22.45 16.46 -22.09
N SER A 40 21.41 16.52 -21.26
CA SER A 40 21.13 15.44 -20.30
C SER A 40 19.67 15.38 -19.89
N LEU A 41 19.22 14.18 -19.52
CA LEU A 41 17.93 13.90 -18.90
C LEU A 41 18.19 13.39 -17.49
N ILE A 42 17.65 14.09 -16.49
CA ILE A 42 17.70 13.66 -15.10
C ILE A 42 16.29 13.20 -14.71
N GLY A 43 16.13 11.89 -14.57
CA GLY A 43 14.91 11.29 -14.01
C GLY A 43 15.05 11.11 -12.51
N SER A 44 14.08 11.63 -11.74
CA SER A 44 13.94 11.34 -10.31
C SER A 44 12.64 10.56 -10.08
N TYR A 45 12.76 9.40 -9.43
CA TYR A 45 11.62 8.65 -8.91
C TYR A 45 11.26 9.23 -7.55
N LYS A 46 10.21 10.06 -7.51
CA LYS A 46 9.87 10.80 -6.29
C LYS A 46 8.76 10.16 -5.47
N ASP A 47 8.65 8.84 -5.49
CA ASP A 47 7.50 8.22 -4.85
C ASP A 47 7.78 6.81 -4.32
N SER A 48 8.73 6.72 -3.38
CA SER A 48 8.93 5.49 -2.59
C SER A 48 7.65 5.06 -1.88
N VAL A 49 6.79 6.02 -1.51
CA VAL A 49 5.50 5.79 -0.85
C VAL A 49 4.50 5.16 -1.80
N ASN A 50 4.28 5.76 -2.98
CA ASN A 50 3.37 5.20 -3.96
C ASN A 50 3.88 3.85 -4.52
N LEU A 51 5.20 3.65 -4.58
CA LEU A 51 5.80 2.36 -4.89
C LEU A 51 5.52 1.31 -3.79
N GLN A 52 5.67 1.67 -2.52
CA GLN A 52 5.37 0.76 -1.40
C GLN A 52 3.89 0.43 -1.29
N ARG A 53 3.00 1.42 -1.50
CA ARG A 53 1.54 1.22 -1.54
C ARG A 53 1.12 0.36 -2.72
N SER A 54 1.66 0.62 -3.92
CA SER A 54 1.36 -0.21 -5.08
C SER A 54 1.89 -1.64 -4.90
N ALA A 55 3.09 -1.82 -4.36
CA ALA A 55 3.62 -3.15 -4.02
C ALA A 55 2.76 -3.88 -2.96
N ALA A 56 2.25 -3.17 -1.95
CA ALA A 56 1.33 -3.73 -0.96
C ALA A 56 0.01 -4.17 -1.62
N ARG A 57 -0.59 -3.31 -2.45
CA ARG A 57 -1.78 -3.68 -3.25
C ARG A 57 -1.52 -4.90 -4.12
N TYR A 58 -0.36 -5.01 -4.77
CA TYR A 58 -0.03 -6.15 -5.61
C TYR A 58 0.10 -7.46 -4.83
N ARG A 59 0.72 -7.43 -3.64
CA ARG A 59 0.80 -8.60 -2.76
C ARG A 59 -0.59 -9.06 -2.29
N ASP A 60 -1.51 -8.12 -2.07
CA ASP A 60 -2.87 -8.44 -1.65
C ASP A 60 -3.79 -8.85 -2.81
N ALA A 61 -3.66 -8.22 -3.99
CA ALA A 61 -4.46 -8.53 -5.18
C ALA A 61 -4.25 -9.97 -5.67
N SER A 62 -3.09 -10.57 -5.39
CA SER A 62 -2.85 -11.99 -5.67
C SER A 62 -3.68 -12.96 -4.80
N PHE A 63 -4.41 -12.49 -3.78
CA PHE A 63 -5.27 -13.30 -2.92
C PHE A 63 -6.69 -12.71 -2.82
N GLU A 64 -7.52 -12.93 -3.83
CA GLU A 64 -8.97 -12.64 -3.77
C GLU A 64 -9.70 -13.60 -2.79
N THR A 65 -9.48 -13.41 -1.49
CA THR A 65 -10.19 -14.16 -0.44
C THR A 65 -11.56 -13.52 -0.24
N THR A 66 -12.62 -14.16 -0.75
CA THR A 66 -14.02 -13.71 -0.58
C THR A 66 -14.75 -14.56 0.47
N PHE A 67 -15.96 -14.17 0.88
CA PHE A 67 -16.78 -15.03 1.75
C PHE A 67 -17.10 -16.41 1.15
N ASP A 68 -17.07 -16.53 -0.17
CA ASP A 68 -17.31 -17.80 -0.87
C ASP A 68 -16.09 -18.73 -0.79
N SER A 69 -14.88 -18.18 -0.64
CA SER A 69 -13.66 -18.96 -0.37
C SER A 69 -13.63 -19.57 1.04
N LEU A 70 -14.50 -19.12 1.95
CA LEU A 70 -14.61 -19.62 3.31
C LEU A 70 -15.53 -20.86 3.36
N ILE A 71 -14.91 -22.04 3.29
CA ILE A 71 -15.58 -23.34 3.29
C ILE A 71 -15.99 -23.72 4.71
N GLY A 72 -17.27 -24.09 4.88
CA GLY A 72 -17.81 -24.58 6.15
C GLY A 72 -19.33 -24.65 6.13
N GLU A 73 -19.87 -25.79 6.58
CA GLU A 73 -21.31 -26.10 6.52
C GLU A 73 -22.01 -25.95 7.88
N ASN A 74 -21.25 -25.73 8.95
CA ASN A 74 -21.81 -25.59 10.28
C ASN A 74 -22.76 -24.36 10.34
N PRO A 75 -24.00 -24.50 10.85
CA PRO A 75 -24.96 -23.38 10.93
C PRO A 75 -24.42 -22.13 11.64
N THR A 76 -23.59 -22.32 12.67
CA THR A 76 -22.93 -21.23 13.41
C THR A 76 -21.95 -20.48 12.53
N PHE A 77 -21.20 -21.20 11.69
CA PHE A 77 -20.26 -20.62 10.74
C PHE A 77 -20.97 -19.88 9.60
N ILE A 78 -22.07 -20.44 9.08
CA ILE A 78 -22.91 -19.77 8.08
C ILE A 78 -23.46 -18.46 8.65
N SER A 79 -23.96 -18.49 9.89
CA SER A 79 -24.47 -17.30 10.59
C SER A 79 -23.36 -16.26 10.83
N LEU A 80 -22.15 -16.71 11.17
CA LEU A 80 -20.98 -15.85 11.30
C LEU A 80 -20.66 -15.14 9.97
N LYS A 81 -20.63 -15.86 8.85
CA LYS A 81 -20.39 -15.28 7.52
C LYS A 81 -21.42 -14.20 7.18
N GLN A 82 -22.70 -14.46 7.46
CA GLN A 82 -23.76 -13.47 7.22
C GLN A 82 -23.58 -12.20 8.06
N ARG A 83 -23.27 -12.34 9.35
CA ARG A 83 -23.00 -11.21 10.25
C ARG A 83 -21.77 -10.42 9.80
N ALA A 84 -20.68 -11.10 9.48
CA ALA A 84 -19.45 -10.49 8.99
C ALA A 84 -19.68 -9.71 7.68
N LYS A 85 -20.47 -10.27 6.75
CA LYS A 85 -20.85 -9.59 5.51
C LYS A 85 -21.69 -8.33 5.76
N ALA A 86 -22.58 -8.34 6.75
CA ALA A 86 -23.36 -7.16 7.12
C ALA A 86 -22.48 -6.04 7.70
N VAL A 87 -21.49 -6.39 8.54
CA VAL A 87 -20.57 -5.43 9.16
C VAL A 87 -19.53 -4.88 8.17
N ALA A 88 -19.22 -5.61 7.08
CA ALA A 88 -18.24 -5.17 6.07
C ALA A 88 -18.55 -3.79 5.45
N ASN A 89 -19.83 -3.38 5.41
CA ASN A 89 -20.23 -2.06 4.90
C ASN A 89 -20.12 -0.93 5.93
N SER A 90 -19.76 -1.24 7.18
CA SER A 90 -19.56 -0.28 8.26
C SER A 90 -18.13 0.25 8.30
N ASP A 91 -17.97 1.47 8.84
CA ASP A 91 -16.66 2.07 9.13
C ASP A 91 -16.14 1.74 10.54
N SER A 92 -16.85 0.89 11.30
CA SER A 92 -16.48 0.50 12.67
C SER A 92 -15.28 -0.45 12.72
N ASN A 93 -14.53 -0.39 13.82
CA ASN A 93 -13.48 -1.36 14.13
C ASN A 93 -14.08 -2.75 14.43
N ILE A 94 -13.45 -3.81 13.92
CA ILE A 94 -13.92 -5.19 14.05
C ILE A 94 -12.91 -5.99 14.87
N LEU A 95 -13.40 -6.63 15.94
CA LEU A 95 -12.62 -7.57 16.74
C LEU A 95 -13.00 -9.01 16.36
N ILE A 96 -12.02 -9.80 15.92
CA ILE A 96 -12.20 -11.22 15.58
C ILE A 96 -11.48 -12.06 16.64
N THR A 97 -12.24 -12.81 17.43
CA THR A 97 -11.72 -13.75 18.42
C THR A 97 -11.90 -15.19 17.94
N ALA A 98 -10.86 -16.01 18.10
CA ALA A 98 -10.89 -17.44 17.84
C ALA A 98 -9.60 -18.10 18.35
N GLU A 99 -9.52 -19.42 18.29
CA GLU A 99 -8.31 -20.21 18.59
C GLU A 99 -7.26 -20.10 17.48
N THR A 100 -5.99 -20.34 17.80
CA THR A 100 -4.90 -20.33 16.81
C THR A 100 -5.17 -21.33 15.70
N GLY A 101 -4.98 -20.93 14.44
CA GLY A 101 -5.18 -21.80 13.27
C GLY A 101 -6.60 -21.82 12.67
N THR A 102 -7.57 -21.10 13.24
CA THR A 102 -8.97 -21.09 12.74
C THR A 102 -9.22 -20.19 11.51
N GLY A 103 -8.18 -19.70 10.84
CA GLY A 103 -8.33 -18.88 9.64
C GLY A 103 -8.88 -17.46 9.87
N LYS A 104 -8.61 -16.83 11.03
CA LYS A 104 -9.04 -15.46 11.34
C LYS A 104 -8.63 -14.43 10.29
N GLU A 105 -7.42 -14.58 9.74
CA GLU A 105 -6.93 -13.69 8.67
C GLU A 105 -7.77 -13.82 7.39
N LEU A 106 -8.20 -15.03 7.02
CA LEU A 106 -9.06 -15.26 5.86
C LEU A 106 -10.41 -14.56 6.05
N LEU A 107 -10.99 -14.64 7.25
CA LEU A 107 -12.23 -13.93 7.56
C LEU A 107 -12.05 -12.41 7.50
N ALA A 108 -10.94 -11.89 8.05
CA ALA A 108 -10.63 -10.45 7.99
C ALA A 108 -10.47 -9.95 6.55
N ARG A 109 -9.76 -10.72 5.70
CA ARG A 109 -9.62 -10.44 4.26
C ARG A 109 -10.95 -10.47 3.54
N ALA A 110 -11.80 -11.47 3.81
CA ALA A 110 -13.14 -11.54 3.22
C ALA A 110 -14.02 -10.35 3.60
N ILE A 111 -13.92 -9.87 4.85
CA ILE A 111 -14.59 -8.65 5.31
C ILE A 111 -14.07 -7.41 4.55
N HIS A 112 -12.74 -7.25 4.44
CA HIS A 112 -12.13 -6.14 3.71
C HIS A 112 -12.57 -6.11 2.24
N ASN A 113 -12.52 -7.26 1.56
CA ASN A 113 -12.89 -7.40 0.15
C ASN A 113 -14.39 -7.15 -0.11
N ALA A 114 -15.24 -7.35 0.91
CA ALA A 114 -16.67 -7.03 0.84
C ALA A 114 -17.01 -5.59 1.25
N SER A 115 -16.02 -4.79 1.69
CA SER A 115 -16.20 -3.44 2.18
C SER A 115 -16.07 -2.37 1.09
N LYS A 116 -16.38 -1.12 1.43
CA LYS A 116 -16.09 0.06 0.57
C LYS A 116 -14.59 0.30 0.37
N ARG A 117 -13.74 -0.29 1.21
CA ARG A 117 -12.28 -0.10 1.22
C ARG A 117 -11.54 -1.20 0.45
N LYS A 118 -12.26 -2.07 -0.28
CA LYS A 118 -11.67 -3.20 -1.02
C LYS A 118 -10.54 -2.82 -1.99
N GLU A 119 -10.55 -1.61 -2.54
CA GLU A 119 -9.52 -1.11 -3.46
C GLU A 119 -8.28 -0.56 -2.71
N ASN A 120 -8.37 -0.42 -1.38
CA ASN A 120 -7.29 0.04 -0.52
C ASN A 120 -6.41 -1.14 -0.08
N PRO A 121 -5.13 -0.91 0.24
CA PRO A 121 -4.22 -1.95 0.73
C PRO A 121 -4.75 -2.64 1.99
N PHE A 122 -4.58 -3.96 2.09
CA PHE A 122 -4.92 -4.73 3.29
C PHE A 122 -3.65 -5.13 4.05
N VAL A 123 -3.21 -4.25 4.96
CA VAL A 123 -1.96 -4.48 5.68
C VAL A 123 -2.21 -5.34 6.92
N THR A 124 -1.64 -6.55 6.94
CA THR A 124 -1.62 -7.41 8.13
C THR A 124 -0.39 -7.15 8.98
N VAL A 125 -0.58 -7.17 10.31
CA VAL A 125 0.49 -7.05 11.30
C VAL A 125 0.37 -8.21 12.27
N ASN A 126 1.42 -9.04 12.33
CA ASN A 126 1.52 -10.08 13.34
C ASN A 126 2.32 -9.57 14.53
N CYS A 127 1.63 -9.07 15.57
CA CYS A 127 2.27 -8.48 16.73
C CYS A 127 3.15 -9.47 17.52
N SER A 128 2.92 -10.78 17.43
CA SER A 128 3.78 -11.76 18.13
C SER A 128 5.12 -12.00 17.42
N ALA A 129 5.23 -11.60 16.15
CA ALA A 129 6.46 -11.74 15.36
C ALA A 129 7.34 -10.48 15.43
N ILE A 130 6.85 -9.38 16.01
CA ILE A 130 7.55 -8.10 16.08
C ILE A 130 8.04 -7.87 17.52
N PRO A 131 9.33 -7.60 17.74
CA PRO A 131 9.84 -7.20 19.05
C PRO A 131 9.13 -5.93 19.56
N GLU A 132 8.82 -5.87 20.85
CA GLU A 132 8.10 -4.74 21.45
C GLU A 132 8.80 -3.39 21.21
N SER A 133 10.14 -3.38 21.26
CA SER A 133 10.95 -2.19 20.98
C SER A 133 10.87 -1.67 19.53
N LEU A 134 10.38 -2.49 18.60
CA LEU A 134 10.22 -2.12 17.18
C LEU A 134 8.75 -1.95 16.79
N LEU A 135 7.81 -2.35 17.64
CA LEU A 135 6.39 -2.36 17.30
C LEU A 135 5.88 -0.97 16.92
N GLU A 136 6.23 0.05 17.71
CA GLU A 136 5.84 1.44 17.46
C GLU A 136 6.42 1.94 16.12
N THR A 137 7.71 1.72 15.89
CA THR A 137 8.41 2.13 14.67
C THR A 137 7.88 1.42 13.43
N GLU A 138 7.44 0.16 13.52
CA GLU A 138 6.77 -0.52 12.41
C GLU A 138 5.37 0.03 12.15
N LEU A 139 4.58 0.28 13.20
CA LEU A 139 3.20 0.74 13.06
C LEU A 139 3.10 2.19 12.58
N PHE A 140 3.89 3.08 13.17
CA PHE A 140 3.80 4.52 12.99
C PHE A 140 4.94 5.09 12.14
N GLY A 141 6.03 4.35 11.98
CA GLY A 141 7.19 4.86 11.27
C GLY A 141 8.03 5.81 12.12
N TYR A 142 8.95 6.51 11.48
CA TYR A 142 9.75 7.58 12.08
C TYR A 142 10.19 8.55 10.99
N GLU A 143 10.32 9.82 11.36
CA GLU A 143 10.94 10.82 10.49
C GLU A 143 12.46 10.78 10.62
N GLY A 144 13.18 10.93 9.51
CA GLY A 144 14.64 11.05 9.53
C GLY A 144 15.07 12.36 10.21
N GLY A 145 16.18 12.34 10.95
CA GLY A 145 16.70 13.53 11.61
C GLY A 145 17.28 14.56 10.62
N ILE A 146 17.17 15.86 10.94
CA ILE A 146 17.78 16.98 10.19
C ILE A 146 19.29 17.03 10.50
N THR A 147 20.03 15.96 10.24
CA THR A 147 21.49 15.94 10.34
C THR A 147 22.08 14.97 9.31
N GLY A 148 22.14 15.42 8.05
CA GLY A 148 23.25 15.18 7.11
C GLY A 148 23.66 13.77 6.67
N VAL A 149 23.22 12.66 7.29
CA VAL A 149 23.74 11.32 6.95
C VAL A 149 22.68 10.22 6.82
N GLU A 150 21.47 10.35 7.37
CA GLU A 150 20.37 9.38 7.13
C GLU A 150 19.02 10.11 6.99
N ASN A 151 18.79 10.74 5.82
CA ASN A 151 17.65 11.64 5.57
C ASN A 151 16.34 10.92 5.18
N PHE A 152 16.26 9.59 5.27
CA PHE A 152 15.07 8.85 4.84
C PHE A 152 14.38 8.26 6.06
N GLY A 153 13.33 8.93 6.52
CA GLY A 153 12.38 8.35 7.48
C GLY A 153 11.73 7.07 6.92
N LYS A 154 11.08 6.32 7.81
CA LYS A 154 10.31 5.12 7.44
C LYS A 154 8.82 5.41 7.64
N ILE A 155 8.02 5.05 6.65
CA ILE A 155 6.56 5.15 6.72
C ILE A 155 6.00 3.99 7.54
N GLY A 156 5.04 4.31 8.41
CA GLY A 156 4.35 3.35 9.25
C GLY A 156 3.37 2.46 8.48
N LYS A 157 3.12 1.25 8.99
CA LYS A 157 2.12 0.33 8.43
C LYS A 157 0.71 0.92 8.42
N MET A 158 0.36 1.78 9.39
CA MET A 158 -0.95 2.44 9.40
C MET A 158 -1.12 3.40 8.23
N GLU A 159 -0.08 4.16 7.90
CA GLU A 159 -0.09 5.08 6.77
C GLU A 159 -0.06 4.34 5.41
N LEU A 160 0.58 3.17 5.37
CA LEU A 160 0.52 2.27 4.19
C LEU A 160 -0.88 1.69 3.98
N ALA A 161 -1.64 1.43 5.05
CA ALA A 161 -3.00 0.88 4.98
C ALA A 161 -4.04 1.95 4.59
N ASN A 162 -3.71 3.23 4.71
CA ASN A 162 -4.59 4.31 4.34
C ASN A 162 -4.42 4.70 2.86
N ALA A 163 -5.52 4.99 2.17
CA ALA A 163 -5.50 5.44 0.78
C ALA A 163 -5.16 6.94 0.65
N GLU A 164 -5.36 7.69 1.73
CA GLU A 164 -5.05 9.12 1.82
C GLU A 164 -3.81 9.31 2.71
N CYS A 165 -2.81 10.06 2.24
CA CYS A 165 -1.76 10.57 3.13
C CYS A 165 -2.42 11.51 4.15
N LEU A 166 -2.07 11.35 5.44
CA LEU A 166 -2.32 12.36 6.45
C LEU A 166 -1.41 13.58 6.24
#